data_AF-A0A5D2LTB8-F1
#
_entry.id   AF-A0A5D2LTB8-F1
#
_cell.length_a   1.000
_cell.length_b   1.000
_cell.length_c   1.000
_cell.angle_alpha   90.00
_cell.angle_beta   90.00
_cell.angle_gamma   90.00
#
_symmetry.space_group_name_H-M   'P 1'
#
loop_
_entity.id
_entity.type
_entity.pdbx_description
1 polymer ?
#
loop_
_entity_poly.entity_id
_entity_poly.type
_entity_poly.pdbx_seq_one_letter_code
_entity_poly.pdbx_strand_id
1 'polypeptide(L)'
;MGELSGDIMWSVREVEFTHSVILWHVATEVVFHDDNHRYRALLDPYCRIIKALSDYMMYLFSLYPAMLPAGIGHIRLRDTCPEAMNFTLNNVQFKEAVRGLFGVDIRSRSFLIQMGSSRKSAFFEGCGIANHLQSLVSMFQWDNQDKWKLIADMWLDMLTYAAAQCSWKKHARRLQYGDEFLTHVALLMAHLGLSKKIQMVPLPKVLEEVDFEPNLHWDKLDPFLLGLNYI
;
A
#
# COMPACT_ATOMS: atom_id res chain seq x y z
N MET A 1 -11.11 -20.90 2.53
CA MET A 1 -10.68 -19.63 1.87
C MET A 1 -11.81 -18.87 1.17
N GLY A 2 -13.02 -19.44 0.97
CA GLY A 2 -14.12 -18.73 0.28
C GLY A 2 -14.86 -17.66 1.10
N GLU A 3 -15.01 -17.84 2.42
CA GLU A 3 -15.77 -16.90 3.28
C GLU A 3 -14.92 -15.71 3.77
N LEU A 4 -13.63 -15.93 4.08
CA LEU A 4 -12.67 -14.88 4.46
C LEU A 4 -12.49 -13.78 3.38
N SER A 5 -12.78 -14.13 2.13
CA SER A 5 -12.66 -13.29 0.95
C SER A 5 -13.85 -12.34 0.76
N GLY A 6 -15.01 -12.57 1.41
CA GLY A 6 -16.17 -11.70 1.27
C GLY A 6 -16.09 -10.42 2.12
N ASP A 7 -15.64 -10.56 3.37
CA ASP A 7 -15.88 -9.55 4.41
C ASP A 7 -14.96 -8.32 4.35
N ILE A 8 -13.77 -8.44 3.76
CA ILE A 8 -12.85 -7.31 3.59
C ILE A 8 -12.74 -6.89 2.11
N MET A 9 -13.02 -7.77 1.14
CA MET A 9 -12.74 -7.46 -0.27
C MET A 9 -13.59 -6.33 -0.84
N TRP A 10 -14.74 -5.99 -0.24
CA TRP A 10 -15.50 -4.80 -0.61
C TRP A 10 -14.61 -3.54 -0.61
N SER A 11 -13.66 -3.45 0.34
CA SER A 11 -12.74 -2.33 0.49
C SER A 11 -11.72 -2.18 -0.65
N VAL A 12 -11.68 -3.14 -1.58
CA VAL A 12 -10.76 -3.17 -2.73
C VAL A 12 -11.52 -3.30 -4.05
N ARG A 13 -12.63 -4.06 -4.06
CA ARG A 13 -13.42 -4.36 -5.26
C ARG A 13 -14.56 -3.38 -5.51
N GLU A 14 -15.14 -2.83 -4.44
CA GLU A 14 -16.38 -2.06 -4.52
C GLU A 14 -16.18 -0.56 -4.31
N VAL A 15 -14.96 -0.15 -3.93
CA VAL A 15 -14.59 1.25 -3.72
C VAL A 15 -13.55 1.70 -4.74
N GLU A 16 -13.43 3.01 -4.93
CA GLU A 16 -12.37 3.57 -5.78
C GLU A 16 -10.98 3.25 -5.23
N PHE A 17 -10.02 3.01 -6.13
CA PHE A 17 -8.65 2.64 -5.76
C PHE A 17 -8.01 3.57 -4.72
N THR A 18 -8.16 4.89 -4.87
CA THR A 18 -7.60 5.85 -3.92
C THR A 18 -8.30 5.80 -2.56
N HIS A 19 -9.58 5.43 -2.51
CA HIS A 19 -10.29 5.19 -1.24
C HIS A 19 -9.74 3.94 -0.56
N SER A 20 -9.54 2.84 -1.31
CA SER A 20 -8.89 1.63 -0.81
C SER A 20 -7.54 1.93 -0.15
N VAL A 21 -6.70 2.72 -0.82
CA VAL A 21 -5.38 3.10 -0.29
C VAL A 21 -5.50 3.79 1.07
N ILE A 22 -6.45 4.72 1.24
CA ILE A 22 -6.69 5.40 2.53
C ILE A 22 -7.18 4.40 3.58
N LEU A 23 -8.20 3.60 3.27
CA LEU A 23 -8.79 2.64 4.20
C LEU A 23 -7.75 1.66 4.74
N TRP A 24 -6.97 1.07 3.84
CA TRP A 24 -5.94 0.10 4.19
C TRP A 24 -4.75 0.74 4.90
N HIS A 25 -4.41 1.99 4.60
CA HIS A 25 -3.38 2.70 5.35
C HIS A 25 -3.80 2.93 6.80
N VAL A 26 -5.03 3.39 7.01
CA VAL A 26 -5.60 3.52 8.36
C VAL A 26 -5.59 2.18 9.08
N ALA A 27 -6.06 1.13 8.42
CA ALA A 27 -6.09 -0.21 9.00
C ALA A 27 -4.69 -0.69 9.40
N THR A 28 -3.70 -0.50 8.51
CA THR A 28 -2.30 -0.92 8.73
C THR A 28 -1.67 -0.15 9.89
N GLU A 29 -1.91 1.16 10.00
CA GLU A 29 -1.38 1.96 11.13
C GLU A 29 -1.97 1.52 12.47
N VAL A 30 -3.28 1.29 12.51
CA VAL A 30 -3.99 0.83 13.72
C VAL A 30 -3.46 -0.54 14.15
N VAL A 31 -3.38 -1.51 13.23
CA VAL A 31 -2.84 -2.85 13.52
C VAL A 31 -1.37 -2.78 13.94
N PHE A 32 -0.55 -1.98 13.25
CA PHE A 32 0.87 -1.81 13.59
C PHE A 32 1.06 -1.29 15.01
N HIS A 33 0.28 -0.29 15.42
CA HIS A 33 0.37 0.28 16.75
C HIS A 33 -0.13 -0.67 17.85
N ASP A 34 -1.24 -1.37 17.61
CA ASP A 34 -1.77 -2.38 18.54
C ASP A 34 -0.75 -3.50 18.76
N ASP A 35 -0.23 -4.07 17.67
CA ASP A 35 0.73 -5.16 17.75
C ASP A 35 2.04 -4.72 18.38
N ASN A 36 2.55 -3.52 18.03
CA ASN A 36 3.75 -2.99 18.66
C ASN A 36 3.55 -2.73 20.17
N HIS A 37 2.34 -2.37 20.61
CA HIS A 37 2.00 -2.25 22.02
C HIS A 37 1.94 -3.63 22.71
N ARG A 38 1.31 -4.63 22.07
CA ARG A 38 1.15 -6.00 22.61
C ARG A 38 2.46 -6.77 22.69
N TYR A 39 3.32 -6.65 21.67
CA TYR A 39 4.55 -7.43 21.53
C TYR A 39 5.84 -6.66 21.91
N ARG A 40 5.73 -5.39 22.32
CA ARG A 40 6.83 -4.52 22.85
C ARG A 40 8.20 -4.73 22.19
N ALA A 41 8.38 -4.15 21.00
CA ALA A 41 9.62 -4.17 20.21
C ALA A 41 10.08 -5.55 19.68
N LEU A 42 9.38 -6.65 19.97
CA LEU A 42 9.58 -7.96 19.31
C LEU A 42 8.82 -8.08 17.98
N LEU A 43 8.31 -6.96 17.46
CA LEU A 43 7.58 -6.95 16.20
C LEU A 43 8.53 -7.34 15.06
N ASP A 44 8.13 -8.34 14.28
CA ASP A 44 8.86 -8.89 13.16
C ASP A 44 9.30 -7.75 12.19
N PRO A 45 10.58 -7.68 11.78
CA PRO A 45 11.04 -6.75 10.76
C PRO A 45 10.18 -6.72 9.50
N TYR A 46 9.57 -7.86 9.12
CA TYR A 46 8.61 -7.97 8.03
C TYR A 46 7.43 -6.99 8.16
N CYS A 47 6.88 -6.82 9.38
CA CYS A 47 5.78 -5.88 9.63
C CYS A 47 6.18 -4.43 9.33
N ARG A 48 7.45 -4.07 9.58
CA ARG A 48 7.97 -2.72 9.31
C ARG A 48 8.10 -2.46 7.82
N ILE A 49 8.45 -3.48 7.03
CA ILE A 49 8.51 -3.38 5.56
C ILE A 49 7.11 -3.14 5.00
N ILE A 50 6.11 -3.90 5.48
CA ILE A 50 4.70 -3.72 5.07
C ILE A 50 4.19 -2.33 5.45
N LYS A 51 4.53 -1.86 6.65
CA LYS A 51 4.22 -0.51 7.08
C LYS A 51 4.85 0.55 6.18
N ALA A 52 6.12 0.36 5.79
CA ALA A 52 6.79 1.26 4.86
C ALA A 52 6.16 1.26 3.46
N LEU A 53 5.68 0.10 2.97
CA LEU A 53 4.91 0.02 1.72
C LEU A 53 3.60 0.82 1.82
N SER A 54 2.89 0.70 2.94
CA SER A 54 1.70 1.50 3.20
C SER A 54 1.99 3.01 3.18
N ASP A 55 3.05 3.44 3.87
CA ASP A 55 3.49 4.84 3.92
C ASP A 55 3.88 5.35 2.52
N TYR A 56 4.53 4.50 1.73
CA TYR A 56 4.89 4.81 0.36
C TYR A 56 3.66 4.99 -0.55
N MET A 57 2.66 4.12 -0.46
CA MET A 57 1.43 4.24 -1.24
C MET A 57 0.66 5.52 -0.88
N MET A 58 0.68 5.91 0.40
CA MET A 58 0.14 7.19 0.83
C MET A 58 0.96 8.39 0.34
N TYR A 59 2.28 8.29 0.34
CA TYR A 59 3.15 9.30 -0.27
C TYR A 59 2.81 9.52 -1.74
N LEU A 60 2.63 8.45 -2.51
CA LEU A 60 2.19 8.53 -3.91
C LEU A 60 0.83 9.21 -4.03
N PHE A 61 -0.13 8.84 -3.17
CA PHE A 61 -1.45 9.46 -3.15
C PHE A 61 -1.38 10.97 -2.90
N SER A 62 -0.58 11.42 -1.93
CA SER A 62 -0.50 12.82 -1.53
C SER A 62 0.30 13.70 -2.50
N LEU A 63 1.46 13.21 -2.96
CA LEU A 63 2.40 14.04 -3.73
C LEU A 63 2.37 13.76 -5.23
N TYR A 64 2.07 12.51 -5.62
CA TYR A 64 2.06 12.09 -7.02
C TYR A 64 0.76 11.39 -7.43
N PRO A 65 -0.43 11.96 -7.13
CA PRO A 65 -1.71 11.31 -7.44
C PRO A 65 -1.86 11.00 -8.94
N ALA A 66 -1.19 11.76 -9.81
CA ALA A 66 -1.15 11.47 -11.22
C ALA A 66 -0.56 10.10 -11.56
N MET A 67 0.30 9.51 -10.73
CA MET A 67 0.88 8.18 -10.95
C MET A 67 -0.04 7.03 -10.53
N LEU A 68 -1.11 7.32 -9.80
CA LEU A 68 -2.09 6.31 -9.42
C LEU A 68 -3.17 6.15 -10.50
N PRO A 69 -3.86 4.99 -10.56
CA PRO A 69 -5.00 4.77 -11.43
C PRO A 69 -6.00 5.93 -11.35
N ALA A 70 -6.44 6.43 -12.50
CA ALA A 70 -7.39 7.53 -12.55
C ALA A 70 -8.74 7.08 -11.97
N GLY A 71 -9.13 7.68 -10.84
CA GLY A 71 -10.48 7.60 -10.27
C GLY A 71 -11.14 8.98 -10.24
N ILE A 72 -12.38 9.03 -9.75
CA ILE A 72 -13.06 10.29 -9.40
C ILE A 72 -12.43 10.90 -8.12
N GLY A 73 -11.35 10.29 -7.62
CA GLY A 73 -10.48 10.75 -6.55
C GLY A 73 -10.09 12.23 -6.60
N HIS A 74 -10.07 12.90 -7.76
CA HIS A 74 -9.89 14.37 -7.84
C HIS A 74 -11.12 15.20 -7.38
N ILE A 75 -12.34 14.70 -7.59
CA ILE A 75 -13.59 15.32 -7.12
C ILE A 75 -13.81 14.99 -5.63
N ARG A 76 -13.53 13.75 -5.22
CA ARG A 76 -13.48 13.37 -3.79
C ARG A 76 -12.29 14.00 -3.05
N LEU A 77 -11.22 14.39 -3.75
CA LEU A 77 -10.12 15.23 -3.20
C LEU A 77 -10.60 16.62 -2.76
N ARG A 78 -11.81 17.02 -3.17
CA ARG A 78 -12.42 18.30 -2.81
C ARG A 78 -13.51 18.12 -1.75
N ASP A 79 -14.30 17.05 -1.86
CA ASP A 79 -15.49 16.85 -1.02
C ASP A 79 -15.31 15.86 0.14
N THR A 80 -14.37 14.90 0.05
CA THR A 80 -14.02 13.93 1.11
C THR A 80 -12.75 14.33 1.86
N CYS A 81 -12.12 15.42 1.43
CA CYS A 81 -10.71 15.68 1.69
C CYS A 81 -10.35 16.70 2.78
N PRO A 82 -11.20 17.59 3.30
CA PRO A 82 -10.77 18.38 4.46
C PRO A 82 -10.42 17.50 5.66
N GLU A 83 -11.21 16.44 5.90
CA GLU A 83 -10.91 15.42 6.92
C GLU A 83 -9.72 14.56 6.48
N ALA A 84 -9.80 13.85 5.35
CA ALA A 84 -8.72 12.95 4.90
C ALA A 84 -7.38 13.64 4.60
N MET A 85 -7.34 14.88 4.09
CA MET A 85 -6.11 15.69 3.94
C MET A 85 -5.59 16.23 5.26
N ASN A 86 -6.47 16.60 6.22
CA ASN A 86 -5.99 16.89 7.58
C ASN A 86 -5.35 15.63 8.20
N PHE A 87 -5.87 14.43 7.92
CA PHE A 87 -5.28 13.16 8.37
C PHE A 87 -3.96 12.81 7.67
N THR A 88 -3.85 13.05 6.37
CA THR A 88 -2.68 12.62 5.57
C THR A 88 -1.52 13.61 5.58
N LEU A 89 -1.79 14.91 5.76
CA LEU A 89 -0.76 15.95 5.83
C LEU A 89 -0.24 16.17 7.26
N ASN A 90 -1.04 15.92 8.30
CA ASN A 90 -0.61 16.01 9.71
C ASN A 90 -0.43 14.63 10.34
N ASN A 91 0.69 13.97 10.03
CA ASN A 91 1.13 12.68 10.61
C ASN A 91 1.01 12.65 12.17
N VAL A 92 1.19 13.81 12.82
CA VAL A 92 1.00 13.97 14.27
C VAL A 92 -0.44 13.73 14.69
N GLN A 93 -1.43 14.33 14.02
CA GLN A 93 -2.84 14.19 14.39
C GLN A 93 -3.36 12.77 14.17
N PHE A 94 -2.91 12.12 13.09
CA PHE A 94 -3.26 10.73 12.78
C PHE A 94 -2.73 9.75 13.84
N LYS A 95 -1.45 9.89 14.22
CA LYS A 95 -0.86 9.09 15.31
C LYS A 95 -1.56 9.30 16.64
N GLU A 96 -1.97 10.54 16.94
CA GLU A 96 -2.74 10.85 18.13
C GLU A 96 -4.14 10.20 18.08
N ALA A 97 -4.86 10.21 16.95
CA ALA A 97 -6.12 9.47 16.83
C ALA A 97 -5.96 7.98 17.12
N VAL A 98 -4.94 7.35 16.54
CA VAL A 98 -4.68 5.92 16.73
C VAL A 98 -4.32 5.62 18.19
N ARG A 99 -3.50 6.46 18.84
CA ARG A 99 -3.22 6.37 20.30
C ARG A 99 -4.47 6.52 21.16
N GLY A 100 -5.36 7.43 20.78
CA GLY A 100 -6.65 7.64 21.45
C GLY A 100 -7.55 6.42 21.35
N LEU A 101 -7.49 5.69 20.24
CA LEU A 101 -8.33 4.51 19.97
C LEU A 101 -7.96 3.36 20.92
N PHE A 102 -6.66 3.21 21.17
CA PHE A 102 -6.14 2.27 22.15
C PHE A 102 -6.19 2.79 23.60
N GLY A 103 -6.79 3.96 23.83
CA GLY A 103 -6.99 4.53 25.16
C GLY A 103 -5.71 4.96 25.88
N VAL A 104 -4.64 5.23 25.13
CA VAL A 104 -3.30 5.49 25.68
C VAL A 104 -3.16 6.92 26.23
N ASP A 105 -4.00 7.87 25.81
CA ASP A 105 -3.96 9.26 26.29
C ASP A 105 -5.35 9.96 26.25
N ILE A 106 -5.58 10.85 27.22
CA ILE A 106 -6.84 11.59 27.41
C ILE A 106 -7.02 12.68 26.33
N ARG A 107 -5.93 13.34 25.90
CA ARG A 107 -5.97 14.36 24.84
C ARG A 107 -6.22 13.70 23.46
N SER A 108 -5.70 12.50 23.25
CA SER A 108 -5.99 11.70 22.05
C SER A 108 -7.47 11.27 21.94
N ARG A 109 -8.18 11.06 23.05
CA ARG A 109 -9.61 10.70 23.05
C ARG A 109 -10.54 11.82 22.62
N SER A 110 -10.25 13.09 22.96
CA SER A 110 -11.07 14.22 22.52
C SER A 110 -11.03 14.41 21.00
N PHE A 111 -9.90 14.06 20.37
CA PHE A 111 -9.73 14.13 18.92
C PHE A 111 -10.58 13.08 18.18
N LEU A 112 -10.69 11.86 18.73
CA LEU A 112 -11.60 10.83 18.22
C LEU A 112 -13.07 11.24 18.28
N ILE A 113 -13.48 11.93 19.34
CA ILE A 113 -14.86 12.40 19.51
C ILE A 113 -15.18 13.47 18.47
N GLN A 114 -14.23 14.37 18.19
CA GLN A 114 -14.38 15.37 17.13
C GLN A 114 -14.50 14.74 15.73
N MET A 115 -13.80 13.63 15.49
CA MET A 115 -13.96 12.83 14.26
C MET A 115 -15.30 12.10 14.20
N GLY A 116 -15.76 11.56 15.33
CA GLY A 116 -16.93 10.67 15.45
C GLY A 116 -18.28 11.30 15.13
N SER A 117 -18.36 12.63 14.97
CA SER A 117 -19.59 13.29 14.54
C SER A 117 -20.00 12.96 13.10
N SER A 118 -19.09 12.43 12.27
CA SER A 118 -19.37 11.96 10.90
C SER A 118 -19.32 10.44 10.82
N ARG A 119 -20.48 9.77 10.88
CA ARG A 119 -20.62 8.29 10.88
C ARG A 119 -20.15 7.56 9.60
N LYS A 120 -19.46 8.23 8.66
CA LYS A 120 -19.03 7.66 7.37
C LYS A 120 -17.66 8.17 6.91
N SER A 121 -16.73 8.43 7.82
CA SER A 121 -15.37 8.82 7.42
C SER A 121 -14.51 7.59 7.09
N ALA A 122 -13.59 7.75 6.13
CA ALA A 122 -12.63 6.71 5.75
C ALA A 122 -11.78 6.22 6.94
N PHE A 123 -11.60 7.06 7.96
CA PHE A 123 -10.92 6.68 9.21
C PHE A 123 -11.70 5.59 9.97
N PHE A 124 -13.02 5.76 10.17
CA PHE A 124 -13.81 4.76 10.88
C PHE A 124 -13.98 3.48 10.07
N GLU A 125 -14.11 3.58 8.74
CA GLU A 125 -14.11 2.42 7.86
C GLU A 125 -12.78 1.65 7.95
N GLY A 126 -11.63 2.35 7.91
CA GLY A 126 -10.31 1.76 8.09
C GLY A 126 -10.10 1.15 9.48
N CYS A 127 -10.60 1.78 10.55
CA CYS A 127 -10.62 1.19 11.90
C CYS A 127 -11.49 -0.08 11.94
N GLY A 128 -12.61 -0.10 11.21
CA GLY A 128 -13.43 -1.29 11.02
C GLY A 128 -12.64 -2.45 10.42
N ILE A 129 -11.86 -2.18 9.37
CA ILE A 129 -10.95 -3.18 8.77
C ILE A 129 -9.90 -3.65 9.79
N ALA A 130 -9.27 -2.74 10.53
CA ALA A 130 -8.29 -3.12 11.56
C ALA A 130 -8.89 -4.05 12.64
N ASN A 131 -10.08 -3.70 13.14
CA ASN A 131 -10.80 -4.53 14.11
C ASN A 131 -11.13 -5.91 13.53
N HIS A 132 -11.54 -5.98 12.26
CA HIS A 132 -11.79 -7.25 11.59
C HIS A 132 -10.49 -8.06 11.46
N LEU A 133 -9.37 -7.46 11.01
CA LEU A 133 -8.06 -8.10 10.94
C LEU A 133 -7.60 -8.67 12.28
N GLN A 134 -7.82 -7.94 13.39
CA GLN A 134 -7.52 -8.47 14.72
C GLN A 134 -8.45 -9.60 15.15
N SER A 135 -9.73 -9.56 14.73
CA SER A 135 -10.68 -10.64 15.01
C SER A 135 -10.34 -11.92 14.25
N LEU A 136 -9.75 -11.85 13.04
CA LEU A 136 -9.34 -13.01 12.26
C LEU A 136 -8.34 -13.90 13.00
N VAL A 137 -7.39 -13.28 13.74
CA VAL A 137 -6.44 -13.96 14.64
C VAL A 137 -7.19 -14.87 15.63
N SER A 138 -8.22 -14.33 16.28
CA SER A 138 -9.02 -15.09 17.25
C SER A 138 -10.00 -16.08 16.60
N MET A 139 -10.55 -15.76 15.43
CA MET A 139 -11.64 -16.51 14.80
C MET A 139 -11.12 -17.74 14.02
N PHE A 140 -9.96 -17.62 13.39
CA PHE A 140 -9.39 -18.65 12.50
C PHE A 140 -8.10 -19.27 13.04
N GLN A 141 -7.78 -19.07 14.32
CA GLN A 141 -6.50 -19.49 14.94
C GLN A 141 -5.26 -19.01 14.18
N TRP A 142 -5.38 -17.90 13.47
CA TRP A 142 -4.25 -17.28 12.80
C TRP A 142 -3.25 -16.78 13.81
N ASP A 143 -1.97 -16.87 13.46
CA ASP A 143 -0.96 -16.15 14.20
C ASP A 143 -0.82 -14.71 13.69
N ASN A 144 0.12 -13.96 14.29
CA ASN A 144 0.37 -12.60 13.86
C ASN A 144 0.95 -12.55 12.43
N GLN A 145 1.73 -13.56 12.03
CA GLN A 145 2.35 -13.61 10.70
C GLN A 145 1.30 -13.80 9.61
N ASP A 146 0.29 -14.64 9.81
CA ASP A 146 -0.81 -14.83 8.85
C ASP A 146 -1.56 -13.53 8.57
N LYS A 147 -1.89 -12.78 9.62
CA LYS A 147 -2.54 -11.46 9.51
C LYS A 147 -1.66 -10.48 8.73
N TRP A 148 -0.37 -10.38 9.07
CA TRP A 148 0.55 -9.47 8.39
C TRP A 148 0.81 -9.89 6.93
N LYS A 149 0.80 -11.18 6.64
CA LYS A 149 0.87 -11.69 5.26
C LYS A 149 -0.33 -11.23 4.43
N LEU A 150 -1.55 -11.29 4.97
CA LEU A 150 -2.73 -10.76 4.27
C LEU A 150 -2.60 -9.26 4.00
N ILE A 151 -2.12 -8.48 4.98
CA ILE A 151 -1.87 -7.04 4.79
C ILE A 151 -0.80 -6.82 3.71
N ALA A 152 0.25 -7.64 3.69
CA ALA A 152 1.31 -7.57 2.68
C ALA A 152 0.78 -7.86 1.28
N ASP A 153 0.05 -8.96 1.11
CA ASP A 153 -0.55 -9.37 -0.16
C ASP A 153 -1.44 -8.24 -0.70
N MET A 154 -2.20 -7.59 0.18
CA MET A 154 -3.02 -6.45 -0.19
C MET A 154 -2.22 -5.23 -0.69
N TRP A 155 -1.13 -4.87 -0.01
CA TRP A 155 -0.27 -3.78 -0.46
C TRP A 155 0.46 -4.11 -1.75
N LEU A 156 0.88 -5.37 -1.93
CA LEU A 156 1.51 -5.83 -3.17
C LEU A 156 0.53 -5.79 -4.34
N ASP A 157 -0.73 -6.21 -4.14
CA ASP A 157 -1.79 -6.11 -5.15
C ASP A 157 -2.05 -4.65 -5.55
N MET A 158 -2.19 -3.75 -4.57
CA MET A 158 -2.39 -2.32 -4.86
C MET A 158 -1.18 -1.68 -5.54
N LEU A 159 0.04 -2.03 -5.13
CA LEU A 159 1.28 -1.52 -5.69
C LEU A 159 1.49 -1.98 -7.14
N THR A 160 1.32 -3.27 -7.40
CA THR A 160 1.44 -3.85 -8.75
C THR A 160 0.33 -3.33 -9.67
N TYR A 161 -0.89 -3.17 -9.17
CA TYR A 161 -1.97 -2.53 -9.91
C TYR A 161 -1.63 -1.07 -10.24
N ALA A 162 -1.16 -0.28 -9.27
CA ALA A 162 -0.78 1.11 -9.51
C ALA A 162 0.36 1.23 -10.53
N ALA A 163 1.38 0.39 -10.42
CA ALA A 163 2.50 0.33 -11.36
C ALA A 163 2.02 -0.03 -12.78
N ALA A 164 1.14 -1.03 -12.90
CA ALA A 164 0.59 -1.43 -14.19
C ALA A 164 -0.31 -0.35 -14.82
N GLN A 165 -1.03 0.45 -14.02
CA GLN A 165 -1.94 1.48 -14.52
C GLN A 165 -1.27 2.82 -14.81
N CYS A 166 -0.16 3.13 -14.14
CA CYS A 166 0.61 4.33 -14.40
C CYS A 166 1.13 4.33 -15.86
N SER A 167 1.06 5.49 -16.52
CA SER A 167 1.52 5.57 -17.91
C SER A 167 3.05 5.70 -17.96
N TRP A 168 3.66 5.12 -18.99
CA TRP A 168 5.11 5.21 -19.18
C TRP A 168 5.62 6.66 -19.27
N LYS A 169 4.81 7.57 -19.82
CA LYS A 169 5.14 9.01 -19.81
C LYS A 169 5.34 9.55 -18.38
N LYS A 170 4.53 9.10 -17.42
CA LYS A 170 4.61 9.51 -16.02
C LYS A 170 5.78 8.83 -15.31
N HIS A 171 6.00 7.54 -15.53
CA HIS A 171 7.18 6.83 -15.05
C HIS A 171 8.49 7.46 -15.55
N ALA A 172 8.60 7.71 -16.85
CA ALA A 172 9.79 8.32 -17.47
C ALA A 172 10.04 9.74 -16.94
N ARG A 173 8.99 10.54 -16.71
CA ARG A 173 9.13 11.86 -16.09
C ARG A 173 9.73 11.78 -14.67
N ARG A 174 9.44 10.72 -13.90
CA ARG A 174 10.00 10.58 -12.54
C ARG A 174 11.44 10.11 -12.54
N LEU A 175 11.81 9.21 -13.45
CA LEU A 175 13.20 8.76 -13.62
C LEU A 175 14.17 9.92 -13.86
N GLN A 176 13.71 11.03 -14.45
CA GLN A 176 14.53 12.24 -14.65
C GLN A 176 14.97 12.91 -13.33
N TYR A 177 14.28 12.64 -12.23
CA TYR A 177 14.54 13.24 -10.91
C TYR A 177 15.11 12.23 -9.90
N GLY A 178 15.40 10.99 -10.32
CA GLY A 178 15.97 9.94 -9.46
C GLY A 178 15.12 8.65 -9.43
N ASP A 179 15.38 7.83 -8.41
CA ASP A 179 14.79 6.50 -8.25
C ASP A 179 13.35 6.57 -7.73
N GLU A 180 12.39 6.24 -8.58
CA GLU A 180 10.98 6.10 -8.18
C GLU A 180 10.64 4.62 -8.03
N PHE A 181 10.31 4.18 -6.81
CA PHE A 181 10.08 2.78 -6.48
C PHE A 181 8.97 2.14 -7.34
N LEU A 182 7.86 2.85 -7.58
CA LEU A 182 6.77 2.38 -8.45
C LEU A 182 7.25 2.09 -9.88
N THR A 183 8.23 2.86 -10.37
CA THR A 183 8.81 2.63 -11.70
C THR A 183 9.68 1.37 -11.71
N HIS A 184 10.42 1.10 -10.63
CA HIS A 184 11.17 -0.15 -10.49
C HIS A 184 10.23 -1.35 -10.47
N VAL A 185 9.11 -1.26 -9.74
CA VAL A 185 8.07 -2.30 -9.75
C VAL A 185 7.51 -2.50 -11.16
N ALA A 186 7.18 -1.42 -11.87
CA ALA A 186 6.67 -1.51 -13.24
C ALA A 186 7.67 -2.18 -14.21
N LEU A 187 8.97 -1.87 -14.08
CA LEU A 187 10.05 -2.48 -14.86
C LEU A 187 10.22 -3.96 -14.52
N LEU A 188 10.20 -4.33 -13.25
CA LEU A 188 10.27 -5.72 -12.80
C LEU A 188 9.09 -6.53 -13.35
N MET A 189 7.88 -5.98 -13.25
CA MET A 189 6.68 -6.60 -13.84
C MET A 189 6.80 -6.76 -15.36
N ALA A 190 7.41 -5.80 -16.05
CA ALA A 190 7.66 -5.89 -17.49
C ALA A 190 8.63 -7.02 -17.82
N HIS A 191 9.73 -7.10 -17.07
CA HIS A 191 10.76 -8.11 -17.24
C HIS A 191 10.22 -9.53 -17.00
N LEU A 192 9.36 -9.70 -15.99
CA LEU A 192 8.71 -10.97 -15.68
C LEU A 192 7.53 -11.32 -16.62
N GLY A 193 7.26 -10.50 -17.65
CA GLY A 193 6.13 -10.72 -18.57
C GLY A 193 4.75 -10.47 -17.96
N LEU A 194 4.68 -9.88 -16.76
CA LEU A 194 3.45 -9.56 -16.04
C LEU A 194 2.80 -8.24 -16.51
N SER A 195 3.51 -7.46 -17.34
CA SER A 195 2.98 -6.24 -17.95
C SER A 195 2.60 -6.47 -19.41
N LYS A 196 1.34 -6.21 -19.75
CA LYS A 196 0.85 -6.21 -21.15
C LYS A 196 1.20 -4.92 -21.92
N LYS A 197 1.73 -3.91 -21.23
CA LYS A 197 1.97 -2.57 -21.80
C LYS A 197 3.38 -2.40 -22.37
N ILE A 198 4.26 -3.38 -22.17
CA ILE A 198 5.67 -3.31 -22.52
C ILE A 198 6.04 -4.63 -23.16
N GLN A 199 6.51 -4.57 -24.40
CA GLN A 199 7.21 -5.68 -25.02
C GLN A 199 8.70 -5.39 -24.88
N MET A 200 9.45 -6.34 -24.31
CA MET A 200 10.89 -6.29 -24.42
C MET A 200 11.24 -6.40 -25.91
N VAL A 201 11.90 -5.37 -26.43
CA VAL A 201 12.44 -5.37 -27.78
C VAL A 201 13.86 -5.93 -27.74
N PRO A 202 14.31 -6.59 -28.81
CA PRO A 202 15.71 -6.96 -28.96
C PRO A 202 16.61 -5.75 -28.75
N LEU A 203 17.83 -5.98 -28.27
CA LEU A 203 18.80 -4.91 -28.07
C LEU A 203 18.97 -4.15 -29.40
N PRO A 204 18.90 -2.81 -29.41
CA PRO A 204 19.18 -2.05 -30.62
C PRO A 204 20.56 -2.39 -31.16
N LYS A 205 20.68 -2.62 -32.49
CA LYS A 205 21.95 -3.01 -33.14
C LYS A 205 23.14 -2.11 -32.78
N VAL A 206 22.89 -0.81 -32.58
CA VAL A 206 23.91 0.16 -32.16
C VAL A 206 24.54 -0.18 -30.80
N LEU A 207 23.77 -0.79 -29.89
CA LEU A 207 24.24 -1.26 -28.60
C LEU A 207 24.88 -2.66 -28.68
N GLU A 208 24.45 -3.49 -29.63
CA GLU A 208 25.13 -4.75 -29.96
C GLU A 208 26.52 -4.48 -30.58
N GLU A 209 26.65 -3.47 -31.43
CA GLU A 209 27.90 -3.11 -32.13
C GLU A 209 29.01 -2.60 -31.21
N VAL A 210 28.65 -2.12 -30.01
CA VAL A 210 29.61 -1.61 -29.01
C VAL A 210 29.84 -2.60 -27.87
N ASP A 211 29.39 -3.86 -28.02
CA ASP A 211 29.42 -4.89 -26.98
C ASP A 211 28.92 -4.34 -25.63
N PHE A 212 27.81 -3.59 -25.65
CA PHE A 212 27.27 -3.01 -24.42
C PHE A 212 26.80 -4.11 -23.47
N GLU A 213 27.57 -4.35 -22.41
CA GLU A 213 27.10 -5.12 -21.27
C GLU A 213 26.33 -4.21 -20.31
N PRO A 214 25.02 -4.40 -20.12
CA PRO A 214 24.32 -3.70 -19.06
C PRO A 214 24.92 -4.08 -17.70
N ASN A 215 25.21 -3.08 -16.87
CA ASN A 215 25.73 -3.29 -15.50
C ASN A 215 24.81 -4.12 -14.57
N LEU A 216 23.61 -4.49 -15.04
CA LEU A 216 22.73 -5.40 -14.32
C LEU A 216 22.95 -6.84 -14.81
N HIS A 217 23.58 -7.63 -13.94
CA HIS A 217 23.68 -9.08 -14.06
C HIS A 217 22.36 -9.74 -13.67
N TRP A 218 21.40 -9.75 -14.60
CA TRP A 218 20.07 -10.35 -14.40
C TRP A 218 20.12 -11.86 -14.12
N ASP A 219 21.17 -12.52 -14.59
CA ASP A 219 21.53 -13.92 -14.33
C ASP A 219 21.86 -14.22 -12.86
N LYS A 220 22.15 -13.19 -12.06
CA LYS A 220 22.44 -13.30 -10.62
C LYS A 220 21.23 -12.98 -9.74
N LEU A 221 20.10 -12.59 -10.31
CA LEU A 221 18.86 -12.42 -9.55
C LEU A 221 18.25 -13.80 -9.31
N ASP A 222 18.39 -14.26 -8.07
CA ASP A 222 18.02 -15.60 -7.65
C ASP A 222 16.53 -15.89 -7.96
N PRO A 223 16.21 -16.87 -8.83
CA PRO A 223 14.83 -17.27 -9.13
C PRO A 223 14.04 -17.69 -7.89
N PHE A 224 14.74 -18.09 -6.82
CA PHE A 224 14.16 -18.54 -5.56
C PHE A 224 13.50 -17.43 -4.74
N LEU A 225 13.77 -16.14 -5.00
CA LEU A 225 13.15 -15.03 -4.26
C LEU A 225 11.72 -14.69 -4.73
N LEU A 226 11.26 -15.22 -5.87
CA LEU A 226 9.98 -14.83 -6.47
C LEU A 226 8.87 -15.88 -6.37
N GLY A 227 9.12 -17.08 -5.81
CA GLY A 227 8.05 -18.06 -5.58
C GLY A 227 7.24 -18.45 -6.83
N LEU A 228 7.73 -18.16 -8.04
CA LEU A 228 7.06 -18.49 -9.29
C LEU A 228 7.54 -19.86 -9.76
N ASN A 229 7.04 -20.89 -9.08
CA ASN A 229 6.99 -22.23 -9.63
C ASN A 229 5.71 -22.37 -10.46
N TYR A 230 5.90 -22.48 -11.77
CA TYR A 230 4.95 -22.93 -12.81
C TYR A 230 3.73 -22.02 -13.08
N ILE A 231 3.66 -21.43 -14.28
CA ILE A 231 3.07 -21.97 -15.53
C ILE A 231 3.51 -21.07 -16.69
#